data_AF-A0A160VS74-F1
#
_entry.id   AF-A0A160VS74-F1
#
_cell.length_a   1.000
_cell.length_b   1.000
_cell.length_c   1.000
_cell.angle_alpha   90.00
_cell.angle_beta   90.00
_cell.angle_gamma   90.00
#
_symmetry.space_group_name_H-M   'P 1'
#
loop_
_entity.id
_entity.type
_entity.pdbx_description
1 polymer ?
#
loop_
_entity_poly.entity_id
_entity_poly.type
_entity_poly.pdbx_seq_one_letter_code
_entity_poly.pdbx_strand_id
1 'polypeptide(L)'
;MFEEEGLRFRIRNFLKGITALLLVIWVFRGWLDLERYNEQIALAIIALIFIIELLGVGRWLGITLSGIIFAVAKAFFIVALFIFVGGWLGLPSELAIYGFTITAKKALAYSIVLGIAGLLVARFDFPIRRKRDFMPKVEKKAYEFTGLTYDGIVVRGSGKAYPIKFGKKRVGWAIEGDVTVEVKTPIGTVRKRLVGPTVIWTRLNLEGKKVSPNPAFVDTVTSMLSPRIYEGKAESIIDLGFIKVYEGDGFEYVKLPFLEVISTPEGEEVRIGPIKIHDGRPRKIKGEMFTIRELGNGFQLTKVDDRLSIVTDEFRIEIVGNKVTYRSGSEKLTVGDNYVSLSSGDISISVGKGSAKIRIEDAIISARDGKVKIRIGDSIHTIKSEEAFKLVLKKAKEIVEEQSEDVIEGLGVDKARLNRRVKELLDELMKFLG
;
A
#
# COMPACT_ATOMS: atom_id res chain seq x y z
N MET A 1 4.84 -20.71 13.13
CA MET A 1 4.99 -21.97 12.37
C MET A 1 6.06 -21.70 11.31
N PHE A 2 7.18 -22.42 11.37
CA PHE A 2 8.46 -22.05 10.77
C PHE A 2 8.40 -21.91 9.24
N GLU A 3 8.82 -20.75 8.73
CA GLU A 3 9.19 -20.58 7.33
C GLU A 3 10.23 -21.66 6.97
N GLU A 4 10.08 -22.33 5.82
CA GLU A 4 11.18 -23.10 5.23
C GLU A 4 12.29 -22.13 4.81
N GLU A 5 13.01 -21.57 5.79
CA GLU A 5 14.33 -21.02 5.57
C GLU A 5 15.19 -22.17 5.02
N GLY A 6 15.51 -22.11 3.73
CA GLY A 6 16.39 -23.11 3.11
C GLY A 6 17.67 -23.30 3.94
N LEU A 7 18.21 -24.52 3.95
CA LEU A 7 19.35 -24.96 4.77
C LEU A 7 20.47 -23.91 4.89
N ARG A 8 20.80 -23.23 3.78
CA ARG A 8 21.77 -22.13 3.71
C ARG A 8 21.50 -20.97 4.67
N PHE A 9 20.25 -20.54 4.83
CA PHE A 9 19.88 -19.43 5.71
C PHE A 9 19.84 -19.86 7.18
N ARG A 10 19.48 -21.11 7.46
CA ARG A 10 19.61 -21.70 8.81
C ARG A 10 21.07 -21.78 9.22
N ILE A 11 21.95 -22.27 8.34
CA ILE A 11 23.40 -22.29 8.57
C ILE A 11 23.92 -20.86 8.80
N ARG A 12 23.50 -19.88 7.99
CA ARG A 12 23.87 -18.48 8.18
C ARG A 12 23.47 -17.95 9.57
N ASN A 13 22.23 -18.21 10.00
CA ASN A 13 21.74 -17.74 11.31
C ASN A 13 22.49 -18.42 12.46
N PHE A 14 22.81 -19.70 12.32
CA PHE A 14 23.66 -20.43 13.27
C PHE A 14 25.09 -19.84 13.34
N LEU A 15 25.71 -19.59 12.18
CA LEU A 15 27.03 -18.99 12.10
C LEU A 15 27.06 -17.58 12.70
N LYS A 16 26.00 -16.78 12.55
CA LYS A 16 25.89 -15.48 13.26
C LYS A 16 25.92 -15.64 14.77
N GLY A 17 25.24 -16.65 15.30
CA GLY A 17 25.29 -16.99 16.73
C GLY A 17 26.72 -17.32 17.17
N ILE A 18 27.43 -18.14 16.39
CA ILE A 18 28.84 -18.48 16.63
C ILE A 18 29.73 -17.24 16.56
N THR A 19 29.58 -16.38 15.55
CA THR A 19 30.37 -15.14 15.43
C THR A 19 30.12 -14.19 16.58
N ALA A 20 28.87 -14.04 17.03
CA ALA A 20 28.54 -13.23 18.20
C ALA A 20 29.19 -13.78 19.47
N LEU A 21 29.16 -15.11 19.67
CA LEU A 21 29.84 -15.76 20.78
C LEU A 21 31.36 -15.54 20.71
N LEU A 22 31.97 -15.68 19.52
CA LEU A 22 33.40 -15.43 19.33
C LEU A 22 33.78 -13.97 19.57
N LEU A 23 32.94 -13.01 19.20
CA LEU A 23 33.13 -11.60 19.53
C LEU A 23 33.14 -11.38 21.04
N VAL A 24 32.22 -12.01 21.78
CA VAL A 24 32.21 -11.96 23.26
C VAL A 24 33.50 -12.57 23.83
N ILE A 25 33.87 -13.77 23.39
CA ILE A 25 35.12 -14.43 23.81
C ILE A 25 36.33 -13.53 23.53
N TRP A 26 36.37 -12.88 22.37
CA TRP A 26 37.46 -12.01 21.97
C TRP A 26 37.56 -10.72 22.80
N VAL A 27 36.43 -10.13 23.18
CA VAL A 27 36.38 -8.97 24.08
C VAL A 27 36.86 -9.35 25.49
N PHE A 28 36.43 -10.50 26.00
CA PHE A 28 36.81 -11.00 27.32
C PHE A 28 38.10 -11.86 27.32
N ARG A 29 38.90 -11.83 26.25
CA ARG A 29 40.03 -12.74 26.07
C ARG A 29 41.08 -12.66 27.19
N GLY A 30 41.26 -11.49 27.81
CA GLY A 30 42.18 -11.34 28.95
C GLY A 30 41.70 -12.09 30.19
N TRP A 31 40.40 -12.14 30.43
CA TRP A 31 39.82 -12.88 31.56
C TRP A 31 39.79 -14.39 31.31
N LEU A 32 39.88 -14.78 30.05
CA LEU A 32 39.86 -16.18 29.60
C LEU A 32 41.27 -16.74 29.34
N ASP A 33 42.33 -15.96 29.57
CA ASP A 33 43.72 -16.32 29.26
C ASP A 33 43.94 -16.72 27.78
N LEU A 34 43.23 -16.02 26.87
CA LEU A 34 43.26 -16.24 25.43
C LEU A 34 44.03 -15.15 24.66
N GLU A 35 44.80 -14.31 25.36
CA GLU A 35 45.53 -13.20 24.74
C GLU A 35 46.53 -13.67 23.67
N ARG A 36 47.19 -14.80 23.90
CA ARG A 36 48.08 -15.46 22.93
C ARG A 36 47.41 -15.86 21.61
N TYR A 37 46.08 -15.93 21.60
CA TYR A 37 45.28 -16.30 20.42
C TYR A 37 44.53 -15.10 19.81
N ASN A 38 44.83 -13.87 20.23
CA ASN A 38 44.11 -12.67 19.84
C ASN A 38 43.99 -12.53 18.31
N GLU A 39 45.10 -12.70 17.59
CA GLU A 39 45.12 -12.61 16.13
C GLU A 39 44.32 -13.74 15.47
N GLN A 40 44.46 -14.98 15.95
CA GLN A 40 43.77 -16.14 15.41
C GLN A 40 42.25 -16.04 15.60
N ILE A 41 41.81 -15.57 16.76
CA ILE A 41 40.40 -15.32 17.06
C ILE A 41 39.86 -14.20 16.15
N ALA A 42 40.62 -13.12 15.97
CA ALA A 42 40.24 -12.04 15.07
C ALA A 42 40.14 -12.50 13.61
N LEU A 43 41.07 -13.31 13.14
CA LEU A 43 41.03 -13.91 11.79
C LEU A 43 39.82 -14.83 11.60
N ALA A 44 39.46 -15.62 12.62
CA ALA A 44 38.27 -16.46 12.59
C ALA A 44 36.99 -15.62 12.50
N ILE A 45 36.91 -14.51 13.25
CA ILE A 45 35.79 -13.56 13.18
C ILE A 45 35.70 -12.96 11.77
N ILE A 46 36.82 -12.52 11.19
CA ILE A 46 36.87 -11.97 9.83
C ILE A 46 36.38 -13.00 8.81
N ALA A 47 36.89 -14.24 8.86
CA ALA A 47 36.46 -15.31 7.96
C ALA A 47 34.96 -15.59 8.07
N LEU A 48 34.42 -15.64 9.28
CA LEU A 48 32.99 -15.85 9.51
C LEU A 48 32.14 -14.70 8.98
N ILE A 49 32.59 -13.44 9.10
CA ILE A 49 31.89 -12.28 8.53
C ILE A 49 31.71 -12.47 7.02
N PHE A 50 32.76 -12.85 6.29
CA PHE A 50 32.67 -13.12 4.84
C PHE A 50 31.72 -14.26 4.53
N ILE A 51 31.82 -15.39 5.24
CA ILE A 51 30.94 -16.55 5.02
C ILE A 51 29.48 -16.17 5.29
N ILE A 52 29.18 -15.44 6.36
CA ILE A 52 27.82 -15.02 6.73
C ILE A 52 27.21 -14.09 5.68
N GLU A 53 27.98 -13.13 5.17
CA GLU A 53 27.49 -12.19 4.17
C GLU A 53 27.30 -12.90 2.81
N LEU A 54 28.24 -13.77 2.42
CA LEU A 54 28.12 -14.59 1.21
C LEU A 54 26.93 -15.55 1.28
N LEU A 55 26.68 -16.21 2.41
CA LEU A 55 25.49 -17.06 2.60
C LEU A 55 24.18 -16.24 2.58
N GLY A 56 24.27 -14.93 2.80
CA GLY A 56 23.14 -13.99 2.72
C GLY A 56 22.72 -13.61 1.30
N VAL A 57 23.58 -13.83 0.30
CA VAL A 57 23.34 -13.43 -1.09
C VAL A 57 22.13 -14.15 -1.66
N GLY A 58 21.18 -13.42 -2.23
CA GLY A 58 20.06 -14.00 -2.96
C GLY A 58 18.87 -14.47 -2.11
N ARG A 59 18.73 -13.94 -0.89
CA ARG A 59 17.52 -14.12 -0.05
C ARG A 59 16.21 -13.73 -0.77
N TRP A 60 16.28 -12.88 -1.79
CA TRP A 60 15.11 -12.33 -2.48
C TRP A 60 15.05 -12.60 -3.99
N LEU A 61 16.17 -12.46 -4.71
CA LEU A 61 16.22 -12.54 -6.19
C LEU A 61 17.06 -13.69 -6.75
N GLY A 62 17.54 -14.61 -5.90
CA GLY A 62 18.55 -15.58 -6.28
C GLY A 62 19.97 -14.99 -6.23
N ILE A 63 20.98 -15.82 -6.49
CA ILE A 63 22.38 -15.40 -6.43
C ILE A 63 22.70 -14.62 -7.72
N THR A 64 22.90 -13.30 -7.61
CA THR A 64 23.34 -12.43 -8.71
C THR A 64 24.81 -12.05 -8.52
N LEU A 65 25.51 -11.72 -9.61
CA LEU A 65 26.92 -11.33 -9.54
C LEU A 65 27.08 -10.01 -8.75
N SER A 66 26.23 -9.03 -9.05
CA SER A 66 26.05 -7.81 -8.26
C SER A 66 25.79 -8.09 -6.78
N GLY A 67 24.93 -9.06 -6.46
CA GLY A 67 24.60 -9.44 -5.09
C GLY A 67 25.78 -10.06 -4.33
N ILE A 68 26.61 -10.86 -5.02
CA ILE A 68 27.87 -11.37 -4.47
C ILE A 68 28.81 -10.21 -4.20
N ILE A 69 29.01 -9.32 -5.18
CA ILE A 69 29.90 -8.14 -5.06
C ILE A 69 29.47 -7.26 -3.88
N PHE A 70 28.18 -6.96 -3.73
CA PHE A 70 27.67 -6.18 -2.60
C PHE A 70 27.83 -6.89 -1.25
N ALA A 71 27.68 -8.22 -1.20
CA ALA A 71 27.92 -8.97 0.04
C ALA A 71 29.39 -8.94 0.44
N VAL A 72 30.30 -9.07 -0.52
CA VAL A 72 31.75 -8.94 -0.29
C VAL A 72 32.09 -7.52 0.15
N ALA A 73 31.54 -6.49 -0.52
CA ALA A 73 31.71 -5.08 -0.13
C ALA A 73 31.28 -4.85 1.33
N LYS A 74 30.10 -5.36 1.69
CA LYS A 74 29.57 -5.27 3.05
C LYS A 74 30.43 -6.00 4.07
N ALA A 75 30.95 -7.19 3.74
CA ALA A 75 31.87 -7.92 4.61
C ALA A 75 33.13 -7.09 4.87
N PHE A 76 33.72 -6.48 3.83
CA PHE A 76 34.85 -5.57 3.98
C PHE A 76 34.54 -4.35 4.84
N PHE A 77 33.34 -3.77 4.74
CA PHE A 77 32.91 -2.68 5.61
C PHE A 77 32.86 -3.09 7.09
N ILE A 78 32.26 -4.25 7.39
CA ILE A 78 32.16 -4.77 8.75
C ILE A 78 33.55 -5.09 9.30
N VAL A 79 34.43 -5.68 8.48
CA VAL A 79 35.82 -5.94 8.84
C VAL A 79 36.58 -4.64 9.10
N ALA A 80 36.35 -3.59 8.31
CA ALA A 80 36.95 -2.28 8.55
C ALA A 80 36.55 -1.72 9.93
N LEU A 81 35.27 -1.81 10.28
CA LEU A 81 34.78 -1.39 11.59
C LEU A 81 35.35 -2.26 12.72
N PHE A 82 35.40 -3.58 12.52
CA PHE A 82 35.96 -4.51 13.49
C PHE A 82 37.44 -4.25 13.77
N ILE A 83 38.26 -4.04 12.73
CA ILE A 83 39.69 -3.71 12.89
C ILE A 83 39.85 -2.32 13.52
N PHE A 84 39.03 -1.35 13.12
CA PHE A 84 39.08 0.01 13.68
C PHE A 84 38.79 0.03 15.19
N VAL A 85 37.67 -0.56 15.60
CA VAL A 85 37.31 -0.67 17.03
C VAL A 85 38.27 -1.60 17.74
N GLY A 86 38.72 -2.67 17.09
CA GLY A 86 39.61 -3.63 17.69
C GLY A 86 41.02 -3.13 17.94
N GLY A 87 41.49 -2.17 17.14
CA GLY A 87 42.74 -1.46 17.43
C GLY A 87 42.73 -0.82 18.84
N TRP A 88 41.58 -0.32 19.28
CA TRP A 88 41.43 0.25 20.63
C TRP A 88 41.42 -0.82 21.72
N LEU A 89 41.07 -2.05 21.35
CA LEU A 89 41.02 -3.20 22.24
C LEU A 89 42.30 -4.05 22.18
N GLY A 90 43.37 -3.59 21.52
CA GLY A 90 44.66 -4.31 21.45
C GLY A 90 44.78 -5.29 20.28
N LEU A 91 43.99 -5.13 19.21
CA LEU A 91 44.22 -5.79 17.93
C LEU A 91 45.39 -5.10 17.19
N PRO A 92 46.29 -5.84 16.52
CA PRO A 92 47.26 -5.25 15.61
C PRO A 92 46.58 -4.37 14.55
N SER A 93 47.19 -3.23 14.23
CA SER A 93 46.71 -2.32 13.19
C SER A 93 46.78 -2.93 11.78
N GLU A 94 47.61 -3.95 11.62
CA GLU A 94 47.77 -4.73 10.39
C GLU A 94 47.61 -6.22 10.71
N LEU A 95 46.69 -6.87 10.01
CA LEU A 95 46.49 -8.31 10.10
C LEU A 95 47.01 -8.96 8.82
N ALA A 96 47.92 -9.93 8.96
CA ALA A 96 48.42 -10.72 7.85
C ALA A 96 47.47 -11.89 7.54
N ILE A 97 46.94 -11.94 6.33
CA ILE A 97 46.06 -12.99 5.83
C ILE A 97 46.73 -13.56 4.57
N TYR A 98 47.34 -14.75 4.67
CA TYR A 98 47.91 -15.48 3.52
C TYR A 98 48.74 -14.59 2.55
N GLY A 99 49.71 -13.84 3.09
CA GLY A 99 50.59 -12.95 2.31
C GLY A 99 50.01 -11.58 1.96
N PHE A 100 48.79 -11.27 2.41
CA PHE A 100 48.14 -9.97 2.25
C PHE A 100 47.96 -9.26 3.59
N THR A 101 48.34 -7.98 3.70
CA THR A 101 48.10 -7.19 4.92
C THR A 101 46.82 -6.38 4.81
N ILE A 102 45.85 -6.69 5.67
CA ILE A 102 44.60 -5.95 5.78
C ILE A 102 44.66 -4.97 6.95
N THR A 103 44.27 -3.72 6.68
CA THR A 103 44.10 -2.66 7.68
C THR A 103 42.68 -2.11 7.59
N ALA A 104 42.21 -1.42 8.63
CA ALA A 104 40.87 -0.81 8.61
C ALA A 104 40.67 0.12 7.39
N LYS A 105 41.70 0.90 7.04
CA LYS A 105 41.69 1.79 5.87
C LYS A 105 41.60 1.02 4.55
N LYS A 106 42.40 -0.05 4.39
CA LYS A 106 42.37 -0.89 3.17
C LYS A 106 41.03 -1.62 3.03
N ALA A 107 40.50 -2.17 4.12
CA ALA A 107 39.19 -2.83 4.13
C ALA A 107 38.06 -1.85 3.76
N LEU A 108 38.10 -0.62 4.28
CA LEU A 108 37.13 0.41 3.90
C LEU A 108 37.25 0.78 2.42
N ALA A 109 38.47 0.97 1.91
CA ALA A 109 38.72 1.24 0.49
C ALA A 109 38.16 0.12 -0.40
N TYR A 110 38.37 -1.14 -0.04
CA TYR A 110 37.79 -2.28 -0.77
C TYR A 110 36.27 -2.29 -0.72
N SER A 111 35.66 -1.97 0.42
CA SER A 111 34.21 -1.82 0.50
C SER A 111 33.68 -0.75 -0.46
N ILE A 112 34.35 0.40 -0.56
CA ILE A 112 33.92 1.50 -1.42
C ILE A 112 34.08 1.11 -2.89
N VAL A 113 35.26 0.60 -3.28
CA VAL A 113 35.56 0.18 -4.66
C VAL A 113 34.61 -0.93 -5.10
N LEU A 114 34.39 -1.95 -4.28
CA LEU A 114 33.43 -3.02 -4.58
C LEU A 114 31.99 -2.53 -4.56
N GLY A 115 31.64 -1.54 -3.72
CA GLY A 115 30.33 -0.89 -3.75
C GLY A 115 30.06 -0.21 -5.09
N ILE A 116 31.03 0.58 -5.59
CA ILE A 116 30.95 1.23 -6.90
C ILE A 116 30.93 0.19 -8.03
N ALA A 117 31.80 -0.83 -7.97
CA ALA A 117 31.79 -1.93 -8.93
C ALA A 117 30.46 -2.68 -8.92
N GLY A 118 29.87 -2.91 -7.75
CA GLY A 118 28.55 -3.51 -7.59
C GLY A 118 27.45 -2.68 -8.23
N LEU A 119 27.50 -1.36 -8.11
CA LEU A 119 26.57 -0.43 -8.78
C LEU A 119 26.72 -0.44 -10.31
N LEU A 120 27.97 -0.42 -10.80
CA LEU A 120 28.26 -0.50 -12.24
C LEU A 120 27.81 -1.83 -12.83
N VAL A 121 28.11 -2.94 -12.15
CA VAL A 121 27.66 -4.27 -12.54
C VAL A 121 26.14 -4.34 -12.46
N ALA A 122 25.48 -3.82 -11.42
CA ALA A 122 24.02 -3.81 -11.33
C ALA A 122 23.33 -3.12 -12.52
N ARG A 123 23.98 -2.13 -13.16
CA ARG A 123 23.48 -1.48 -14.38
C ARG A 123 23.43 -2.42 -15.59
N PHE A 124 24.32 -3.42 -15.64
CA PHE A 124 24.42 -4.42 -16.71
C PHE A 124 23.89 -5.81 -16.29
N ASP A 125 23.76 -6.04 -14.99
CA ASP A 125 23.40 -7.29 -14.32
C ASP A 125 21.91 -7.29 -13.91
N PHE A 126 21.09 -6.46 -14.58
CA PHE A 126 19.67 -6.76 -14.71
C PHE A 126 19.59 -8.17 -15.29
N PRO A 127 19.01 -9.15 -14.57
CA PRO A 127 18.99 -10.51 -15.05
C PRO A 127 18.19 -10.56 -16.36
N ILE A 128 18.93 -10.67 -17.47
CA ILE A 128 18.46 -11.12 -18.79
C ILE A 128 18.01 -12.60 -18.71
N ARG A 129 18.06 -13.23 -17.53
CA ARG A 129 17.25 -14.43 -17.24
C ARG A 129 15.82 -14.03 -16.88
N ARG A 130 15.06 -13.79 -17.96
CA ARG A 130 13.60 -13.65 -18.08
C ARG A 130 13.01 -12.50 -17.26
N LYS A 131 12.51 -11.48 -17.99
CA LYS A 131 11.39 -10.59 -17.59
C LYS A 131 10.24 -11.31 -16.84
N ARG A 132 10.13 -12.64 -16.95
CA ARG A 132 9.14 -13.48 -16.25
C ARG A 132 9.30 -13.59 -14.73
N ASP A 133 10.47 -13.32 -14.12
CA ASP A 133 10.68 -13.55 -12.68
C ASP A 133 10.26 -12.38 -11.77
N PHE A 134 10.04 -11.19 -12.35
CA PHE A 134 9.47 -10.01 -11.69
C PHE A 134 7.98 -9.85 -11.96
N MET A 135 7.30 -10.93 -12.36
CA MET A 135 5.87 -10.93 -12.63
C MET A 135 5.16 -11.81 -11.61
N PRO A 136 3.98 -11.42 -11.12
CA PRO A 136 3.14 -12.32 -10.34
C PRO A 136 2.86 -13.57 -11.17
N LYS A 137 3.22 -14.74 -10.63
CA LYS A 137 2.97 -16.05 -11.25
C LYS A 137 1.86 -16.74 -10.49
N VAL A 138 0.86 -17.19 -11.23
CA VAL A 138 -0.18 -18.07 -10.70
C VAL A 138 0.40 -19.49 -10.62
N GLU A 139 0.36 -20.09 -9.44
CA GLU A 139 0.81 -21.47 -9.23
C GLU A 139 -0.15 -22.46 -9.88
N LYS A 140 0.38 -23.57 -10.40
CA LYS A 140 -0.42 -24.65 -11.00
C LYS A 140 -1.14 -25.53 -9.96
N LYS A 141 -1.03 -25.22 -8.67
CA LYS A 141 -1.67 -25.96 -7.58
C LYS A 141 -2.95 -25.22 -7.20
N ALA A 142 -4.07 -25.94 -7.17
CA ALA A 142 -5.36 -25.40 -6.76
C ALA A 142 -5.76 -25.92 -5.37
N TYR A 143 -6.50 -25.09 -4.66
CA TYR A 143 -7.12 -25.41 -3.37
C TYR A 143 -8.60 -25.09 -3.46
N GLU A 144 -9.42 -25.79 -2.67
CA GLU A 144 -10.83 -25.47 -2.54
C GLU A 144 -11.03 -24.06 -1.96
N PHE A 145 -11.96 -23.30 -2.52
CA PHE A 145 -12.35 -21.99 -2.03
C PHE A 145 -13.79 -22.04 -1.52
N THR A 146 -13.99 -21.67 -0.25
CA THR A 146 -15.30 -21.64 0.43
C THR A 146 -15.64 -20.26 0.98
N GLY A 147 -14.95 -19.21 0.51
CA GLY A 147 -15.08 -17.85 1.02
C GLY A 147 -13.95 -17.42 1.96
N LEU A 148 -13.98 -16.15 2.34
CA LEU A 148 -13.02 -15.50 3.23
C LEU A 148 -13.68 -14.32 3.92
N THR A 149 -13.40 -14.10 5.20
CA THR A 149 -13.83 -12.89 5.92
C THR A 149 -12.60 -12.16 6.45
N TYR A 150 -12.53 -10.85 6.22
CA TYR A 150 -11.46 -9.99 6.71
C TYR A 150 -12.01 -8.62 7.07
N ASP A 151 -11.87 -8.23 8.35
CA ASP A 151 -12.16 -6.87 8.83
C ASP A 151 -13.47 -6.25 8.31
N GLY A 152 -14.57 -7.00 8.50
CA GLY A 152 -15.92 -6.58 8.07
C GLY A 152 -16.22 -6.78 6.57
N ILE A 153 -15.25 -7.22 5.77
CA ILE A 153 -15.43 -7.62 4.37
C ILE A 153 -15.70 -9.12 4.31
N VAL A 154 -16.84 -9.50 3.76
CA VAL A 154 -17.25 -10.89 3.59
C VAL A 154 -17.18 -11.24 2.11
N VAL A 155 -16.31 -12.19 1.79
CA VAL A 155 -16.18 -12.78 0.45
C VAL A 155 -16.86 -14.14 0.49
N ARG A 156 -18.04 -14.25 -0.11
CA ARG A 156 -18.78 -15.51 -0.25
C ARG A 156 -18.52 -16.11 -1.62
N GLY A 157 -18.41 -17.42 -1.68
CA GLY A 157 -18.23 -18.09 -2.96
C GLY A 157 -17.80 -19.54 -2.80
N SER A 158 -17.89 -20.26 -3.91
CA SER A 158 -17.41 -21.63 -4.02
C SER A 158 -16.60 -21.76 -5.30
N GLY A 159 -15.45 -22.42 -5.24
CA GLY A 159 -14.61 -22.59 -6.42
C GLY A 159 -13.23 -23.11 -6.10
N LYS A 160 -12.25 -22.69 -6.90
CA LYS A 160 -10.85 -23.06 -6.76
C LYS A 160 -9.99 -21.81 -6.56
N ALA A 161 -9.10 -21.85 -5.59
CA ALA A 161 -8.11 -20.83 -5.34
C ALA A 161 -6.72 -21.29 -5.77
N TYR A 162 -6.04 -20.44 -6.54
CA TYR A 162 -4.68 -20.67 -7.04
C TYR A 162 -3.75 -19.65 -6.39
N PRO A 163 -2.68 -20.08 -5.68
CA PRO A 163 -1.74 -19.15 -5.07
C PRO A 163 -1.07 -18.28 -6.14
N ILE A 164 -0.98 -16.98 -5.88
CA ILE A 164 -0.17 -16.06 -6.68
C ILE A 164 1.13 -15.80 -5.93
N LYS A 165 2.26 -16.02 -6.61
CA LYS A 165 3.59 -15.75 -6.06
C LYS A 165 4.27 -14.61 -6.78
N PHE A 166 5.01 -13.82 -6.02
CA PHE A 166 5.99 -12.88 -6.53
C PHE A 166 7.38 -13.34 -6.06
N GLY A 167 8.26 -13.71 -6.98
CA GLY A 167 9.49 -14.43 -6.67
C GLY A 167 9.19 -15.74 -5.92
N LYS A 168 9.63 -15.84 -4.66
CA LYS A 168 9.40 -17.03 -3.80
C LYS A 168 8.24 -16.90 -2.81
N LYS A 169 7.64 -15.71 -2.67
CA LYS A 169 6.61 -15.44 -1.64
C LYS A 169 5.21 -15.44 -2.24
N ARG A 170 4.24 -16.00 -1.52
CA ARG A 170 2.82 -15.87 -1.86
C ARG A 170 2.35 -14.46 -1.52
N VAL A 171 1.65 -13.84 -2.45
CA VAL A 171 1.15 -12.45 -2.34
C VAL A 171 -0.37 -12.36 -2.49
N GLY A 172 -1.03 -13.46 -2.89
CA GLY A 172 -2.47 -13.51 -3.01
C GLY A 172 -2.97 -14.83 -3.57
N TRP A 173 -4.21 -14.80 -4.04
CA TRP A 173 -4.94 -15.93 -4.61
C TRP A 173 -5.72 -15.47 -5.84
N ALA A 174 -5.69 -16.25 -6.91
CA ALA A 174 -6.62 -16.14 -8.02
C ALA A 174 -7.77 -17.12 -7.79
N ILE A 175 -9.01 -16.66 -7.92
CA ILE A 175 -10.21 -17.44 -7.64
C ILE A 175 -10.93 -17.75 -8.96
N GLU A 176 -11.11 -19.04 -9.22
CA GLU A 176 -11.93 -19.60 -10.28
C GLU A 176 -13.27 -20.01 -9.67
N GLY A 177 -14.35 -19.32 -10.01
CA GLY A 177 -15.70 -19.60 -9.52
C GLY A 177 -16.47 -18.34 -9.18
N ASP A 178 -17.66 -18.52 -8.61
CA ASP A 178 -18.53 -17.44 -8.21
C ASP A 178 -18.01 -16.77 -6.94
N VAL A 179 -17.77 -15.47 -7.01
CA VAL A 179 -17.36 -14.65 -5.87
C VAL A 179 -18.36 -13.53 -5.67
N THR A 180 -18.92 -13.42 -4.48
CA THR A 180 -19.74 -12.29 -4.06
C THR A 180 -19.03 -11.58 -2.92
N VAL A 181 -18.78 -10.29 -3.10
CA VAL A 181 -18.17 -9.44 -2.08
C VAL A 181 -19.29 -8.64 -1.42
N GLU A 182 -19.29 -8.64 -0.09
CA GLU A 182 -20.22 -7.89 0.74
C GLU A 182 -19.41 -7.08 1.75
N VAL A 183 -19.65 -5.77 1.82
CA VAL A 183 -19.04 -4.88 2.81
C VAL A 183 -20.04 -3.89 3.34
N LYS A 184 -20.07 -3.72 4.66
CA LYS A 184 -20.89 -2.70 5.32
C LYS A 184 -20.13 -1.39 5.34
N THR A 185 -20.78 -0.32 4.89
CA THR A 185 -20.27 1.05 4.92
C THR A 185 -21.25 1.93 5.71
N PRO A 186 -20.82 3.12 6.19
CA PRO A 186 -21.73 4.06 6.85
C PRO A 186 -22.88 4.55 5.94
N ILE A 187 -22.71 4.43 4.62
CA ILE A 187 -23.72 4.78 3.62
C ILE A 187 -24.46 3.54 3.09
N GLY A 188 -24.44 2.41 3.80
CA GLY A 188 -25.16 1.19 3.39
C GLY A 188 -24.26 0.01 3.04
N THR A 189 -24.86 -1.10 2.60
CA THR A 189 -24.12 -2.34 2.32
C THR A 189 -23.85 -2.45 0.82
N VAL A 190 -22.57 -2.51 0.45
CA VAL A 190 -22.17 -2.76 -0.94
C VAL A 190 -22.06 -4.26 -1.15
N ARG A 191 -22.88 -4.80 -2.05
CA ARG A 191 -22.86 -6.20 -2.45
C ARG A 191 -22.65 -6.31 -3.96
N LYS A 192 -21.56 -6.96 -4.39
CA LYS A 192 -21.26 -7.17 -5.82
C LYS A 192 -20.92 -8.63 -6.08
N ARG A 193 -21.58 -9.23 -7.06
CA ARG A 193 -21.18 -10.51 -7.65
C ARG A 193 -20.13 -10.24 -8.72
N LEU A 194 -18.99 -10.93 -8.63
CA LEU A 194 -17.87 -10.85 -9.55
C LEU A 194 -17.97 -12.04 -10.52
N VAL A 195 -17.88 -11.76 -11.82
CA VAL A 195 -18.04 -12.75 -12.89
C VAL A 195 -16.70 -13.42 -13.21
N GLY A 196 -15.59 -12.76 -12.87
CA GLY A 196 -14.25 -13.36 -12.81
C GLY A 196 -13.45 -13.24 -14.12
N PRO A 197 -12.14 -13.56 -14.10
CA PRO A 197 -11.35 -14.03 -12.96
C PRO A 197 -11.16 -13.00 -11.85
N THR A 198 -11.22 -13.45 -10.59
CA THR A 198 -11.05 -12.59 -9.41
C THR A 198 -9.70 -12.84 -8.75
N VAL A 199 -9.02 -11.77 -8.35
CA VAL A 199 -7.77 -11.86 -7.58
C VAL A 199 -7.95 -11.23 -6.21
N ILE A 200 -7.56 -11.95 -5.18
CA ILE A 200 -7.52 -11.51 -3.79
C ILE A 200 -6.05 -11.39 -3.37
N TRP A 201 -5.57 -10.16 -3.23
CA TRP A 201 -4.25 -9.85 -2.69
C TRP A 201 -4.32 -9.81 -1.17
N THR A 202 -3.68 -10.80 -0.55
CA THR A 202 -3.67 -10.98 0.90
C THR A 202 -2.57 -11.95 1.30
N ARG A 203 -2.05 -11.78 2.52
CA ARG A 203 -1.16 -12.73 3.18
C ARG A 203 -1.94 -13.82 3.93
N LEU A 204 -3.25 -13.69 4.08
CA LEU A 204 -4.09 -14.74 4.66
C LEU A 204 -4.01 -16.01 3.83
N ASN A 205 -3.89 -17.15 4.51
CA ASN A 205 -4.01 -18.45 3.88
C ASN A 205 -5.49 -18.77 3.71
N LEU A 206 -5.87 -19.34 2.57
CA LEU A 206 -7.16 -19.97 2.44
C LEU A 206 -7.06 -21.38 3.02
N GLU A 207 -7.98 -21.71 3.92
CA GLU A 207 -8.13 -23.06 4.45
C GLU A 207 -8.92 -23.88 3.43
N GLY A 208 -8.23 -24.78 2.70
CA GLY A 208 -8.87 -25.56 1.65
C GLY A 208 -8.09 -26.82 1.33
N LYS A 209 -8.80 -27.90 1.01
CA LYS A 209 -8.17 -29.14 0.54
C LYS A 209 -7.57 -28.90 -0.84
N LYS A 210 -6.47 -29.58 -1.13
CA LYS A 210 -5.85 -29.53 -2.47
C LYS A 210 -6.79 -30.20 -3.48
N VAL A 211 -7.08 -29.52 -4.57
CA VAL A 211 -8.00 -30.00 -5.62
C VAL A 211 -7.31 -30.05 -6.99
N SER A 212 -7.93 -30.72 -7.95
CA SER A 212 -7.41 -30.82 -9.32
C SER A 212 -7.40 -29.44 -9.99
N PRO A 213 -6.23 -28.96 -10.45
CA PRO A 213 -6.10 -27.64 -11.06
C PRO A 213 -6.68 -27.61 -12.48
N ASN A 214 -7.18 -26.44 -12.89
CA ASN A 214 -7.52 -26.13 -14.27
C ASN A 214 -6.36 -25.35 -14.92
N PRO A 215 -5.57 -25.96 -15.81
CA PRO A 215 -4.45 -25.26 -16.46
C PRO A 215 -4.89 -24.07 -17.30
N ALA A 216 -6.04 -24.14 -17.97
CA ALA A 216 -6.55 -23.07 -18.82
C ALA A 216 -6.81 -21.79 -18.01
N PHE A 217 -7.41 -21.92 -16.82
CA PHE A 217 -7.63 -20.79 -15.92
C PHE A 217 -6.32 -20.13 -15.47
N VAL A 218 -5.30 -20.94 -15.14
CA VAL A 218 -3.97 -20.45 -14.74
C VAL A 218 -3.35 -19.62 -15.87
N ASP A 219 -3.43 -20.09 -17.10
CA ASP A 219 -2.88 -19.39 -18.26
C ASP A 219 -3.64 -18.08 -18.54
N THR A 220 -4.99 -18.09 -18.48
CA THR A 220 -5.83 -16.88 -18.60
C THR A 220 -5.45 -15.82 -17.58
N VAL A 221 -5.44 -16.17 -16.28
CA VAL A 221 -5.11 -15.20 -15.22
C VAL A 221 -3.67 -14.70 -15.36
N THR A 222 -2.73 -15.59 -15.69
CA THR A 222 -1.32 -15.19 -15.89
C THR A 222 -1.18 -14.19 -17.03
N SER A 223 -1.92 -14.36 -18.13
CA SER A 223 -1.95 -13.40 -19.23
C SER A 223 -2.55 -12.05 -18.83
N MET A 224 -3.61 -12.05 -18.01
CA MET A 224 -4.28 -10.83 -17.54
C MET A 224 -3.45 -10.05 -16.50
N LEU A 225 -2.59 -10.75 -15.75
CA LEU A 225 -1.66 -10.15 -14.79
C LEU A 225 -0.35 -9.66 -15.43
N SER A 226 -0.13 -9.94 -16.72
CA SER A 226 1.06 -9.52 -17.45
C SER A 226 0.88 -8.11 -18.02
N PRO A 227 1.85 -7.17 -17.88
CA PRO A 227 1.75 -5.89 -18.53
C PRO A 227 1.80 -6.10 -20.04
N ARG A 228 0.81 -5.59 -20.78
CA ARG A 228 0.97 -5.39 -22.22
C ARG A 228 2.02 -4.30 -22.40
N ILE A 229 3.23 -4.69 -22.81
CA ILE A 229 4.27 -3.74 -23.21
C ILE A 229 3.79 -3.11 -24.52
N TYR A 230 3.25 -1.90 -24.45
CA TYR A 230 3.11 -1.04 -25.62
C TYR A 230 4.49 -0.41 -25.87
N GLU A 231 5.13 -0.78 -26.98
CA GLU A 231 6.28 -0.05 -27.51
C GLU A 231 5.75 1.24 -28.16
N GLY A 232 5.73 2.32 -27.37
CA GLY A 232 5.31 3.64 -27.81
C GLY A 232 5.88 4.70 -26.87
N LYS A 233 6.45 5.74 -27.46
CA LYS A 233 7.18 6.85 -26.81
C LYS A 233 6.47 7.39 -25.56
N ALA A 234 7.30 7.67 -24.55
CA ALA A 234 7.16 8.62 -23.43
C ALA A 234 5.75 8.93 -22.91
N GLU A 235 5.60 8.77 -21.59
CA GLU A 235 4.36 8.88 -20.80
C GLU A 235 3.46 7.64 -20.90
N SER A 236 3.75 6.64 -20.07
CA SER A 236 2.73 5.66 -19.72
C SER A 236 2.92 5.16 -18.29
N ILE A 237 1.98 5.59 -17.45
CA ILE A 237 1.71 5.02 -16.13
C ILE A 237 1.43 3.53 -16.33
N ILE A 238 2.29 2.70 -15.74
CA ILE A 238 2.18 1.25 -15.80
C ILE A 238 1.21 0.82 -14.68
N ASP A 239 -0.09 0.71 -14.98
CA ASP A 239 -1.07 0.10 -14.10
C ASP A 239 -0.99 -1.44 -14.22
N LEU A 240 -0.33 -2.03 -13.24
CA LEU A 240 -0.04 -3.46 -13.18
C LEU A 240 -0.82 -4.19 -12.09
N GLY A 241 -1.75 -3.53 -11.39
CA GLY A 241 -2.49 -4.14 -10.29
C GLY A 241 -1.65 -4.56 -9.07
N PHE A 242 -0.32 -4.53 -9.14
CA PHE A 242 0.65 -4.60 -8.04
C PHE A 242 1.50 -3.33 -7.91
N ILE A 243 1.39 -2.42 -8.87
CA ILE A 243 1.75 -1.00 -8.74
C ILE A 243 0.42 -0.34 -8.41
N LYS A 244 0.28 0.22 -7.21
CA LYS A 244 -0.92 0.97 -6.84
C LYS A 244 -0.49 2.25 -6.17
N VAL A 245 -0.75 3.36 -6.86
CA VAL A 245 -0.67 4.71 -6.37
C VAL A 245 -2.04 5.02 -5.76
N TYR A 246 -2.08 5.29 -4.46
CA TYR A 246 -3.28 5.83 -3.82
C TYR A 246 -3.09 7.32 -3.70
N GLU A 247 -3.81 8.10 -4.51
CA GLU A 247 -3.95 9.54 -4.29
C GLU A 247 -5.31 9.79 -3.63
N GLY A 248 -5.29 10.39 -2.44
CA GLY A 248 -6.47 10.88 -1.73
C GLY A 248 -6.08 12.05 -0.84
N ASP A 249 -7.02 12.95 -0.51
CA ASP A 249 -6.80 14.25 0.16
C ASP A 249 -5.65 14.21 1.20
N GLY A 250 -4.43 14.54 0.74
CA GLY A 250 -3.21 14.65 1.54
C GLY A 250 -2.27 13.44 1.64
N PHE A 251 -2.48 12.32 0.96
CA PHE A 251 -1.52 11.19 1.02
C PHE A 251 -1.34 10.48 -0.33
N GLU A 252 -0.10 10.06 -0.61
CA GLU A 252 0.26 9.17 -1.73
C GLU A 252 0.84 7.86 -1.20
N TYR A 253 0.18 6.72 -1.43
CA TYR A 253 0.75 5.41 -1.06
C TYR A 253 1.08 4.59 -2.29
N VAL A 254 2.33 4.15 -2.44
CA VAL A 254 2.80 3.26 -3.50
C VAL A 254 3.45 2.04 -2.89
N LYS A 255 2.83 0.86 -3.00
CA LYS A 255 3.44 -0.38 -2.49
C LYS A 255 3.88 -1.31 -3.61
N LEU A 256 5.18 -1.33 -3.87
CA LEU A 256 5.86 -2.33 -4.69
C LEU A 256 6.55 -3.37 -3.80
N PRO A 257 6.90 -4.54 -4.34
CA PRO A 257 7.69 -5.55 -3.64
C PRO A 257 9.04 -5.05 -3.09
N PHE A 258 9.61 -3.98 -3.66
CA PHE A 258 10.90 -3.40 -3.29
C PHE A 258 10.86 -1.88 -3.07
N LEU A 259 9.70 -1.23 -3.12
CA LEU A 259 9.54 0.23 -2.97
C LEU A 259 8.20 0.48 -2.30
N GLU A 260 8.18 0.97 -1.06
CA GLU A 260 6.96 1.45 -0.41
C GLU A 260 7.08 2.96 -0.26
N VAL A 261 6.37 3.74 -1.08
CA VAL A 261 6.27 5.20 -0.94
C VAL A 261 5.03 5.50 -0.11
N ILE A 262 5.15 6.30 0.95
CA ILE A 262 4.08 6.77 1.82
C ILE A 262 4.25 8.28 1.94
N SER A 263 3.68 9.06 1.03
CA SER A 263 3.51 10.50 1.21
C SER A 263 2.28 10.75 2.09
N THR A 264 2.39 11.61 3.09
CA THR A 264 1.32 12.08 3.97
C THR A 264 1.50 13.59 4.17
N PRO A 265 0.51 14.35 4.69
CA PRO A 265 0.68 15.79 4.89
C PRO A 265 1.78 16.12 5.93
N GLU A 266 2.17 15.13 6.73
CA GLU A 266 3.14 15.21 7.81
C GLU A 266 4.55 14.69 7.41
N GLY A 267 4.70 14.16 6.18
CA GLY A 267 5.97 13.64 5.67
C GLY A 267 5.84 12.48 4.68
N GLU A 268 6.97 12.12 4.05
CA GLU A 268 7.11 11.07 3.05
C GLU A 268 7.99 9.91 3.56
N GLU A 269 7.62 8.66 3.34
CA GLU A 269 8.47 7.48 3.58
C GLU A 269 8.67 6.71 2.27
N VAL A 270 9.91 6.57 1.80
CA VAL A 270 10.27 5.71 0.67
C VAL A 270 11.09 4.53 1.21
N ARG A 271 10.50 3.34 1.19
CA ARG A 271 11.16 2.10 1.63
C ARG A 271 11.62 1.28 0.44
N ILE A 272 12.92 1.31 0.15
CA ILE A 272 13.55 0.47 -0.88
C ILE A 272 14.25 -0.71 -0.23
N GLY A 273 13.60 -1.88 -0.18
CA GLY A 273 14.15 -3.04 0.52
C GLY A 273 14.43 -2.73 2.01
N PRO A 274 15.65 -2.94 2.56
CA PRO A 274 15.97 -2.60 3.94
C PRO A 274 16.26 -1.10 4.17
N ILE A 275 16.36 -0.31 3.10
CA ILE A 275 16.63 1.12 3.17
C ILE A 275 15.30 1.85 3.35
N LYS A 276 15.23 2.70 4.37
CA LYS A 276 14.12 3.62 4.61
C LYS A 276 14.65 5.02 4.45
N ILE A 277 14.10 5.76 3.50
CA ILE A 277 14.32 7.18 3.34
C ILE A 277 13.03 7.83 3.82
N HIS A 278 13.12 8.72 4.81
CA HIS A 278 11.95 9.45 5.26
C HIS A 278 12.25 10.95 5.25
N ASP A 279 11.27 11.73 4.86
CA ASP A 279 11.19 13.15 5.09
C ASP A 279 9.98 13.43 6.00
N GLY A 280 10.13 14.25 7.04
CA GLY A 280 9.08 14.44 8.05
C GLY A 280 8.78 13.22 8.95
N ARG A 281 7.54 13.15 9.48
CA ARG A 281 7.05 12.07 10.37
C ARG A 281 5.86 11.34 9.72
N PRO A 282 6.10 10.51 8.69
CA PRO A 282 5.04 9.79 8.00
C PRO A 282 4.29 8.84 8.95
N ARG A 283 2.96 8.79 8.80
CA ARG A 283 2.09 7.95 9.63
C ARG A 283 2.30 6.48 9.26
N LYS A 284 2.84 5.67 10.18
CA LYS A 284 3.04 4.22 9.96
C LYS A 284 1.69 3.50 9.79
N ILE A 285 1.49 2.87 8.63
CA ILE A 285 0.42 1.91 8.38
C ILE A 285 0.75 0.63 9.16
N LYS A 286 -0.13 0.20 10.08
CA LYS A 286 0.12 -0.94 10.97
C LYS A 286 -0.55 -2.23 10.48
N GLY A 287 -1.61 -2.14 9.70
CA GLY A 287 -2.45 -3.26 9.29
C GLY A 287 -2.06 -3.94 7.99
N GLU A 288 -2.67 -5.10 7.75
CA GLU A 288 -2.56 -5.84 6.50
C GLU A 288 -3.43 -5.17 5.43
N MET A 289 -2.88 -5.06 4.22
CA MET A 289 -3.61 -4.59 3.06
C MET A 289 -4.36 -5.75 2.44
N PHE A 290 -5.68 -5.61 2.32
CA PHE A 290 -6.56 -6.59 1.72
C PHE A 290 -7.18 -6.00 0.46
N THR A 291 -7.00 -6.66 -0.68
CA THR A 291 -7.55 -6.15 -1.95
C THR A 291 -8.19 -7.25 -2.77
N ILE A 292 -9.40 -7.01 -3.24
CA ILE A 292 -10.12 -7.85 -4.19
C ILE A 292 -10.20 -7.09 -5.50
N ARG A 293 -9.85 -7.71 -6.62
CA ARG A 293 -9.98 -7.13 -7.96
C ARG A 293 -10.60 -8.14 -8.91
N GLU A 294 -11.58 -7.71 -9.69
CA GLU A 294 -12.05 -8.42 -10.88
C GLU A 294 -11.18 -8.02 -12.06
N LEU A 295 -10.55 -9.00 -12.72
CA LEU A 295 -9.61 -8.71 -13.81
C LEU A 295 -10.31 -8.33 -15.12
N GLY A 296 -11.57 -8.73 -15.31
CA GLY A 296 -12.34 -8.45 -16.53
C GLY A 296 -12.99 -7.07 -16.57
N ASN A 297 -13.60 -6.62 -15.45
CA ASN A 297 -14.55 -5.51 -15.45
C ASN A 297 -14.18 -4.35 -14.51
N GLY A 298 -12.94 -4.31 -14.01
CA GLY A 298 -12.42 -3.14 -13.27
C GLY A 298 -12.90 -2.98 -11.82
N PHE A 299 -13.81 -3.82 -11.30
CA PHE A 299 -14.16 -3.80 -9.87
C PHE A 299 -12.91 -3.98 -9.01
N GLN A 300 -12.74 -3.12 -8.02
CA GLN A 300 -11.67 -3.20 -7.04
C GLN A 300 -12.15 -2.75 -5.65
N LEU A 301 -11.97 -3.60 -4.66
CA LEU A 301 -12.15 -3.25 -3.25
C LEU A 301 -10.81 -3.33 -2.53
N THR A 302 -10.40 -2.28 -1.83
CA THR A 302 -9.17 -2.22 -1.03
C THR A 302 -9.48 -1.79 0.39
N LYS A 303 -8.92 -2.49 1.38
CA LYS A 303 -8.94 -2.13 2.79
C LYS A 303 -7.52 -2.04 3.35
N VAL A 304 -7.21 -0.92 4.01
CA VAL A 304 -5.93 -0.66 4.68
C VAL A 304 -6.23 0.14 5.95
N ASP A 305 -5.95 -0.44 7.12
CA ASP A 305 -6.31 0.14 8.42
C ASP A 305 -7.78 0.62 8.43
N ASP A 306 -8.06 1.85 8.84
CA ASP A 306 -9.41 2.42 8.89
C ASP A 306 -9.95 2.89 7.52
N ARG A 307 -9.22 2.63 6.42
CA ARG A 307 -9.58 3.09 5.09
C ARG A 307 -10.14 1.99 4.21
N LEU A 308 -11.31 2.23 3.64
CA LEU A 308 -11.94 1.35 2.64
C LEU A 308 -12.12 2.12 1.33
N SER A 309 -11.69 1.54 0.22
CA SER A 309 -11.92 2.07 -1.13
C SER A 309 -12.62 1.00 -1.97
N ILE A 310 -13.68 1.39 -2.66
CA ILE A 310 -14.41 0.57 -3.62
C ILE A 310 -14.43 1.34 -4.92
N VAL A 311 -13.97 0.72 -5.99
CA VAL A 311 -13.94 1.28 -7.35
C VAL A 311 -14.68 0.32 -8.25
N THR A 312 -15.61 0.86 -9.02
CA THR A 312 -16.28 0.19 -10.13
C THR A 312 -16.08 1.02 -11.40
N ASP A 313 -16.58 0.52 -12.51
CA ASP A 313 -16.75 1.25 -13.76
C ASP A 313 -17.68 2.45 -13.63
N GLU A 314 -18.68 2.36 -12.75
CA GLU A 314 -19.71 3.38 -12.55
C GLU A 314 -19.35 4.40 -11.45
N PHE A 315 -18.78 3.94 -10.33
CA PHE A 315 -18.62 4.77 -9.14
C PHE A 315 -17.36 4.44 -8.31
N ARG A 316 -16.99 5.38 -7.43
CA ARG A 316 -15.93 5.24 -6.43
C ARG A 316 -16.45 5.62 -5.05
N ILE A 317 -16.28 4.74 -4.07
CA ILE A 317 -16.54 4.99 -2.65
C ILE A 317 -15.21 4.98 -1.91
N GLU A 318 -15.00 5.98 -1.06
CA GLU A 318 -13.85 6.09 -0.17
C GLU A 318 -14.32 6.37 1.25
N ILE A 319 -13.80 5.60 2.19
CA ILE A 319 -14.07 5.73 3.61
C ILE A 319 -12.74 5.95 4.29
N VAL A 320 -12.63 7.02 5.07
CA VAL A 320 -11.45 7.35 5.87
C VAL A 320 -11.94 7.75 7.27
N GLY A 321 -11.81 6.83 8.23
CA GLY A 321 -12.42 7.01 9.55
C GLY A 321 -13.94 7.16 9.42
N ASN A 322 -14.48 8.28 9.91
CA ASN A 322 -15.92 8.56 9.84
C ASN A 322 -16.35 9.32 8.58
N LYS A 323 -15.41 9.70 7.71
CA LYS A 323 -15.71 10.41 6.46
C LYS A 323 -15.91 9.40 5.33
N VAL A 324 -17.06 9.46 4.68
CA VAL A 324 -17.40 8.72 3.46
C VAL A 324 -17.48 9.69 2.29
N THR A 325 -16.89 9.33 1.16
CA THR A 325 -16.98 10.06 -0.11
C THR A 325 -17.41 9.10 -1.20
N TYR A 326 -18.53 9.39 -1.84
CA TYR A 326 -19.01 8.70 -3.04
C TYR A 326 -18.81 9.62 -4.26
N ARG A 327 -18.44 9.06 -5.41
CA ARG A 327 -18.33 9.77 -6.68
C ARG A 327 -18.80 8.89 -7.83
N SER A 328 -19.64 9.43 -8.71
CA SER A 328 -20.10 8.79 -9.95
C SER A 328 -20.25 9.87 -11.02
N GLY A 329 -19.41 9.83 -12.06
CA GLY A 329 -19.37 10.89 -13.09
C GLY A 329 -19.23 12.30 -12.48
N SER A 330 -20.22 13.17 -12.72
CA SER A 330 -20.28 14.55 -12.18
C SER A 330 -20.86 14.64 -10.75
N GLU A 331 -21.27 13.51 -10.18
CA GLU A 331 -21.92 13.43 -8.87
C GLU A 331 -20.91 13.12 -7.79
N LYS A 332 -21.04 13.80 -6.65
CA LYS A 332 -20.22 13.57 -5.46
C LYS A 332 -21.06 13.75 -4.21
N LEU A 333 -21.04 12.75 -3.35
CA LEU A 333 -21.60 12.79 -2.00
C LEU A 333 -20.45 12.68 -1.00
N THR A 334 -20.48 13.46 0.07
CA THR A 334 -19.52 13.38 1.17
C THR A 334 -20.27 13.46 2.47
N VAL A 335 -20.11 12.46 3.33
CA VAL A 335 -20.76 12.34 4.64
C VAL A 335 -19.66 12.25 5.70
N GLY A 336 -19.77 13.01 6.78
CA GLY A 336 -18.91 12.92 7.97
C GLY A 336 -19.67 13.37 9.21
N ASP A 337 -19.04 13.26 10.39
CA ASP A 337 -19.71 13.38 11.70
C ASP A 337 -20.62 14.60 11.88
N ASN A 338 -20.29 15.74 11.26
CA ASN A 338 -21.06 16.98 11.36
C ASN A 338 -21.14 17.73 10.03
N TYR A 339 -20.92 17.02 8.92
CA TYR A 339 -20.87 17.63 7.60
C TYR A 339 -21.39 16.66 6.56
N VAL A 340 -22.34 17.11 5.75
CA VAL A 340 -22.77 16.38 4.57
C VAL A 340 -22.79 17.32 3.38
N SER A 341 -22.28 16.88 2.25
CA SER A 341 -22.38 17.63 1.00
C SER A 341 -22.68 16.74 -0.19
N LEU A 342 -23.58 17.23 -1.03
CA LEU A 342 -23.97 16.65 -2.29
C LEU A 342 -23.64 17.64 -3.41
N SER A 343 -23.06 17.18 -4.51
CA SER A 343 -22.90 17.97 -5.72
C SER A 343 -23.19 17.15 -6.96
N SER A 344 -23.88 17.74 -7.94
CA SER A 344 -24.15 17.15 -9.25
C SER A 344 -24.21 18.27 -10.28
N GLY A 345 -23.17 18.40 -11.10
CA GLY A 345 -23.04 19.52 -12.06
C GLY A 345 -23.05 20.90 -11.37
N ASP A 346 -23.97 21.77 -11.79
CA ASP A 346 -24.13 23.13 -11.26
C ASP A 346 -24.85 23.20 -9.91
N ILE A 347 -25.27 22.04 -9.39
CA ILE A 347 -25.96 21.94 -8.12
C ILE A 347 -24.98 21.51 -7.03
N SER A 348 -24.95 22.24 -5.92
CA SER A 348 -24.21 21.83 -4.72
C SER A 348 -24.96 22.19 -3.45
N ILE A 349 -25.13 21.22 -2.57
CA ILE A 349 -25.73 21.37 -1.23
C ILE A 349 -24.69 20.95 -0.21
N SER A 350 -24.48 21.75 0.81
CA SER A 350 -23.60 21.44 1.93
C SER A 350 -24.25 21.85 3.23
N VAL A 351 -24.27 20.94 4.20
CA VAL A 351 -24.86 21.10 5.52
C VAL A 351 -23.79 20.76 6.55
N GLY A 352 -23.46 21.72 7.39
CA GLY A 352 -22.53 21.56 8.50
C GLY A 352 -23.19 21.90 9.84
N LYS A 353 -22.44 21.80 10.94
CA LYS A 353 -22.92 22.20 12.27
C LYS A 353 -23.30 23.68 12.30
N GLY A 354 -24.61 23.98 12.23
CA GLY A 354 -25.14 25.34 12.28
C GLY A 354 -24.94 26.16 10.99
N SER A 355 -24.70 25.50 9.85
CA SER A 355 -24.61 26.18 8.56
C SER A 355 -25.13 25.32 7.43
N ALA A 356 -25.81 25.93 6.46
CA ALA A 356 -26.15 25.27 5.21
C ALA A 356 -25.88 26.20 4.03
N LYS A 357 -25.46 25.62 2.91
CA LYS A 357 -25.29 26.33 1.65
C LYS A 357 -25.84 25.48 0.52
N ILE A 358 -26.76 26.05 -0.24
CA ILE A 358 -27.38 25.47 -1.42
C ILE A 358 -27.01 26.37 -2.60
N ARG A 359 -26.52 25.78 -3.68
CA ARG A 359 -26.29 26.44 -4.96
C ARG A 359 -27.00 25.63 -6.02
N ILE A 360 -27.80 26.29 -6.84
CA ILE A 360 -28.45 25.74 -8.02
C ILE A 360 -28.41 26.81 -9.09
N GLU A 361 -27.80 26.50 -10.23
CA GLU A 361 -27.70 27.43 -11.37
C GLU A 361 -27.18 28.80 -10.88
N ASP A 362 -27.97 29.87 -11.05
CA ASP A 362 -27.61 31.24 -10.65
C ASP A 362 -28.06 31.63 -9.23
N ALA A 363 -28.64 30.69 -8.48
CA ALA A 363 -29.15 30.89 -7.13
C ALA A 363 -28.21 30.32 -6.06
N ILE A 364 -27.92 31.09 -5.02
CA ILE A 364 -27.14 30.68 -3.85
C ILE A 364 -27.88 31.06 -2.58
N ILE A 365 -28.26 30.06 -1.78
CA ILE A 365 -28.83 30.22 -0.44
C ILE A 365 -27.75 29.84 0.57
N SER A 366 -27.45 30.73 1.52
CA SER A 366 -26.46 30.52 2.57
C SER A 366 -27.06 30.86 3.93
N ALA A 367 -27.26 29.84 4.77
CA ALA A 367 -27.68 29.99 6.16
C ALA A 367 -26.46 29.83 7.09
N ARG A 368 -26.14 30.88 7.86
CA ARG A 368 -25.03 30.87 8.82
C ARG A 368 -25.28 31.92 9.91
N ASP A 369 -24.87 31.63 11.15
CA ASP A 369 -24.91 32.57 12.27
C ASP A 369 -26.31 33.22 12.47
N GLY A 370 -27.38 32.42 12.36
CA GLY A 370 -28.77 32.86 12.53
C GLY A 370 -29.33 33.73 11.40
N LYS A 371 -28.63 33.82 10.25
CA LYS A 371 -29.04 34.64 9.11
C LYS A 371 -29.06 33.81 7.84
N VAL A 372 -29.93 34.20 6.89
CA VAL A 372 -30.02 33.60 5.56
C VAL A 372 -29.66 34.66 4.53
N LYS A 373 -28.69 34.37 3.66
CA LYS A 373 -28.37 35.18 2.48
C LYS A 373 -28.83 34.44 1.24
N ILE A 374 -29.58 35.12 0.39
CA ILE A 374 -30.08 34.59 -0.88
C ILE A 374 -29.49 35.46 -1.97
N ARG A 375 -28.76 34.87 -2.91
CA ARG A 375 -28.30 35.51 -4.13
C ARG A 375 -29.03 34.88 -5.30
N ILE A 376 -29.63 35.68 -6.16
CA ILE A 376 -30.25 35.24 -7.41
C ILE A 376 -29.73 36.19 -8.50
N GLY A 377 -28.86 35.70 -9.38
CA GLY A 377 -28.11 36.55 -10.30
C GLY A 377 -27.33 37.64 -9.55
N ASP A 378 -27.56 38.90 -9.91
CA ASP A 378 -26.92 40.07 -9.28
C ASP A 378 -27.61 40.55 -7.99
N SER A 379 -28.82 40.06 -7.69
CA SER A 379 -29.58 40.49 -6.52
C SER A 379 -29.18 39.70 -5.26
N ILE A 380 -28.96 40.41 -4.16
CA ILE A 380 -28.61 39.82 -2.85
C ILE A 380 -29.64 40.26 -1.80
N HIS A 381 -30.34 39.30 -1.22
CA HIS A 381 -31.25 39.49 -0.10
C HIS A 381 -30.66 38.89 1.18
N THR A 382 -30.84 39.56 2.32
CA THR A 382 -30.41 39.06 3.64
C THR A 382 -31.59 39.06 4.60
N ILE A 383 -31.95 37.88 5.09
CA ILE A 383 -33.00 37.66 6.08
C ILE A 383 -32.34 37.44 7.43
N LYS A 384 -32.69 38.26 8.43
CA LYS A 384 -32.27 38.12 9.82
C LYS A 384 -33.41 37.51 10.64
N SER A 385 -33.70 36.23 10.41
CA SER A 385 -34.74 35.48 11.12
C SER A 385 -34.21 34.10 11.50
N GLU A 386 -34.35 33.75 12.79
CA GLU A 386 -33.97 32.43 13.29
C GLU A 386 -34.89 31.33 12.74
N GLU A 387 -36.15 31.64 12.46
CA GLU A 387 -37.10 30.72 11.82
C GLU A 387 -36.66 30.39 10.39
N ALA A 388 -36.32 31.40 9.59
CA ALA A 388 -35.81 31.21 8.24
C ALA A 388 -34.48 30.42 8.24
N PHE A 389 -33.62 30.68 9.22
CA PHE A 389 -32.37 29.94 9.40
C PHE A 389 -32.62 28.45 9.71
N LYS A 390 -33.52 28.14 10.66
CA LYS A 390 -33.88 26.76 11.01
C LYS A 390 -34.55 26.04 9.84
N LEU A 391 -35.39 26.75 9.08
CA LEU A 391 -36.04 26.21 7.88
C LEU A 391 -35.01 25.75 6.85
N VAL A 392 -34.03 26.59 6.51
CA VAL A 392 -32.97 26.23 5.54
C VAL A 392 -32.17 25.03 6.03
N LEU A 393 -31.77 25.00 7.31
CA LEU A 393 -31.02 23.86 7.86
C LEU A 393 -31.81 22.56 7.77
N LYS A 394 -33.09 22.60 8.15
CA LYS A 394 -33.98 21.44 8.11
C LYS A 394 -34.17 20.94 6.69
N LYS A 395 -34.56 21.82 5.76
CA LYS A 395 -34.80 21.47 4.35
C LYS A 395 -33.53 21.00 3.64
N ALA A 396 -32.40 21.65 3.88
CA ALA A 396 -31.13 21.21 3.30
C ALA A 396 -30.74 19.81 3.79
N LYS A 397 -30.99 19.51 5.07
CA LYS A 397 -30.74 18.17 5.64
C LYS A 397 -31.68 17.12 5.03
N GLU A 398 -32.98 17.40 4.96
CA GLU A 398 -33.99 16.52 4.33
C GLU A 398 -33.62 16.19 2.88
N ILE A 399 -33.27 17.21 2.07
CA ILE A 399 -32.87 17.01 0.66
C ILE A 399 -31.64 16.10 0.56
N VAL A 400 -30.65 16.31 1.42
CA VAL A 400 -29.41 15.53 1.39
C VAL A 400 -29.65 14.09 1.84
N GLU A 401 -30.50 13.86 2.84
CA GLU A 401 -30.88 12.50 3.27
C GLU A 401 -31.62 11.75 2.16
N GLU A 402 -32.68 12.37 1.57
CA GLU A 402 -33.44 11.79 0.45
C GLU A 402 -32.51 11.40 -0.72
N GLN A 403 -31.62 12.31 -1.14
CA GLN A 403 -30.73 12.05 -2.27
C GLN A 403 -29.55 11.15 -1.95
N SER A 404 -29.17 11.03 -0.68
CA SER A 404 -28.12 10.09 -0.31
C SER A 404 -28.59 8.65 -0.56
N GLU A 405 -29.84 8.32 -0.19
CA GLU A 405 -30.43 6.99 -0.43
C GLU A 405 -30.46 6.64 -1.93
N ASP A 406 -30.95 7.55 -2.78
CA ASP A 406 -31.02 7.33 -4.23
C ASP A 406 -29.63 7.09 -4.86
N VAL A 407 -28.61 7.85 -4.42
CA VAL A 407 -27.23 7.71 -4.88
C VAL A 407 -26.60 6.38 -4.42
N ILE A 408 -26.94 5.91 -3.22
CA ILE A 408 -26.46 4.63 -2.67
C ILE A 408 -27.02 3.45 -3.46
N GLU A 409 -28.27 3.52 -3.91
CA GLU A 409 -28.92 2.48 -4.73
C GLU A 409 -28.46 2.50 -6.20
N GLY A 410 -27.61 3.44 -6.59
CA GLY A 410 -27.10 3.58 -7.96
C GLY A 410 -28.09 4.25 -8.91
N LEU A 411 -29.13 4.90 -8.38
CA LEU A 411 -30.11 5.67 -9.16
C LEU A 411 -29.58 7.06 -9.55
N GLY A 412 -28.47 7.50 -8.93
CA GLY A 412 -27.88 8.82 -9.14
C GLY A 412 -28.67 9.93 -8.45
N VAL A 413 -28.36 11.20 -8.75
CA VAL A 413 -29.07 12.36 -8.20
C VAL A 413 -30.24 12.73 -9.11
N ASP A 414 -31.47 12.73 -8.58
CA ASP A 414 -32.65 13.22 -9.30
C ASP A 414 -32.65 14.75 -9.33
N LYS A 415 -32.03 15.31 -10.38
CA LYS A 415 -31.93 16.75 -10.60
C LYS A 415 -33.29 17.45 -10.65
N ALA A 416 -34.32 16.80 -11.19
CA ALA A 416 -35.64 17.41 -11.34
C ALA A 416 -36.33 17.54 -9.98
N ARG A 417 -36.32 16.49 -9.17
CA ARG A 417 -36.82 16.50 -7.80
C ARG A 417 -36.04 17.48 -6.93
N LEU A 418 -34.72 17.49 -7.05
CA LEU A 418 -33.85 18.39 -6.29
C LEU A 418 -34.11 19.88 -6.63
N ASN A 419 -34.21 20.21 -7.93
CA ASN A 419 -34.57 21.57 -8.38
C ASN A 419 -35.93 22.00 -7.84
N ARG A 420 -36.92 21.09 -7.82
CA ARG A 420 -38.25 21.37 -7.26
C ARG A 420 -38.18 21.68 -5.76
N ARG A 421 -37.46 20.88 -4.97
CA ARG A 421 -37.31 21.09 -3.52
C ARG A 421 -36.63 22.41 -3.17
N VAL A 422 -35.62 22.82 -3.95
CA VAL A 422 -34.94 24.10 -3.71
C VAL A 422 -35.80 25.28 -4.15
N LYS A 423 -36.58 25.16 -5.22
CA LYS A 423 -37.58 26.18 -5.59
C LYS A 423 -38.65 26.34 -4.50
N GLU A 424 -39.17 25.23 -3.95
CA GLU A 424 -40.08 25.25 -2.80
C GLU A 424 -39.46 26.00 -1.60
N LEU A 425 -38.19 25.75 -1.29
CA LEU A 425 -37.46 26.47 -0.23
C LEU A 425 -37.30 27.97 -0.56
N LEU A 426 -36.99 28.34 -1.80
CA LEU A 426 -36.89 29.74 -2.22
C LEU A 426 -38.23 30.46 -2.03
N ASP A 427 -39.34 29.87 -2.48
CA ASP A 427 -40.67 30.45 -2.35
C ASP A 427 -41.07 30.65 -0.89
N GLU A 428 -40.75 29.69 -0.01
CA GLU A 428 -40.96 29.82 1.43
C GLU A 428 -40.09 30.94 2.04
N LEU A 429 -38.84 31.09 1.61
CA LEU A 429 -37.95 32.13 2.10
C LEU A 429 -38.35 33.53 1.62
N MET A 430 -38.88 33.67 0.41
CA MET A 430 -39.34 34.95 -0.13
C MET A 430 -40.50 35.54 0.69
N LYS A 431 -41.29 34.71 1.39
CA LYS A 431 -42.34 35.17 2.32
C LYS A 431 -41.80 35.95 3.52
N PHE A 432 -40.53 35.76 3.88
CA PHE A 432 -39.89 36.52 4.97
C PHE A 432 -39.35 37.90 4.51
N LEU A 433 -39.39 38.17 3.20
CA LEU A 433 -39.01 39.46 2.61
C LEU A 433 -40.22 40.34 2.27
N GLY A 434 -41.44 39.78 2.40
CA GLY A 434 -42.73 40.43 2.10
C GLY A 434 -43.41 41.04 3.31
#